data_AF-A0A7V1D5H6-F1
#
_entry.id   AF-A0A7V1D5H6-F1
#
_cell.length_a   1.000
_cell.length_b   1.000
_cell.length_c   1.000
_cell.angle_alpha   90.00
_cell.angle_beta   90.00
_cell.angle_gamma   90.00
#
_symmetry.space_group_name_H-M   'P 1'
#
loop_
_entity.id
_entity.type
_entity.pdbx_description
1 polymer ?
#
loop_
_entity_poly.entity_id
_entity_poly.type
_entity_poly.pdbx_seq_one_letter_code
_entity_poly.pdbx_strand_id
1 'polypeptide(L)'
;MPIKPLKDTTMMKKLIKQPSCKQIIDILPDPFVVIDRDYQIMSANQQYMEHYGYSNIDDVIGKYCYEVSHHVDSPCSQHGEHCPLETVFETGEATQVMH
;
A
#
# COMPACT_ATOMS: atom_id res chain seq x y z
N MET A 1 15.56 2.64 -61.16
CA MET A 1 16.01 2.73 -59.75
C MET A 1 15.18 1.77 -58.93
N PRO A 2 15.76 0.81 -58.18
CA PRO A 2 14.97 -0.11 -57.38
C PRO A 2 14.42 0.62 -56.15
N ILE A 3 13.11 0.50 -55.95
CA ILE A 3 12.43 0.98 -54.74
C ILE A 3 12.86 0.06 -53.60
N LYS A 4 13.46 0.64 -52.56
CA LYS A 4 13.92 -0.08 -51.35
C LYS A 4 12.69 -0.56 -50.56
N PRO A 5 12.66 -1.80 -50.04
CA PRO A 5 11.51 -2.27 -49.27
C PRO A 5 11.40 -1.47 -47.97
N LEU A 6 10.16 -1.13 -47.59
CA LEU A 6 9.86 -0.58 -46.28
C LEU A 6 10.37 -1.56 -45.22
N LYS A 7 11.20 -1.06 -44.31
CA LYS A 7 11.77 -1.83 -43.21
C LYS A 7 10.66 -2.45 -42.39
N ASP A 8 10.86 -3.73 -42.12
CA ASP A 8 10.10 -4.64 -41.27
C ASP A 8 9.28 -3.96 -40.17
N THR A 9 7.99 -4.22 -40.21
CA THR A 9 6.98 -3.94 -39.17
C THR A 9 7.19 -4.78 -37.90
N THR A 10 8.44 -4.94 -37.46
CA THR A 10 8.74 -5.36 -36.08
C THR A 10 8.49 -4.18 -35.16
N MET A 11 7.22 -3.74 -35.13
CA MET A 11 6.65 -2.81 -34.18
C MET A 11 7.05 -3.31 -32.80
N MET A 12 7.76 -2.45 -32.06
CA MET A 12 8.09 -2.61 -30.67
C MET A 12 6.87 -3.16 -29.93
N LYS A 13 6.86 -4.46 -29.63
CA LYS A 13 5.94 -5.03 -28.64
C LYS A 13 6.36 -4.44 -27.30
N LYS A 14 5.86 -3.24 -27.00
CA LYS A 14 6.01 -2.60 -25.70
C LYS A 14 5.47 -3.60 -24.68
N LEU A 15 6.35 -4.21 -23.91
CA LEU A 15 6.00 -5.11 -22.82
C LEU A 15 5.18 -4.30 -21.82
N ILE A 16 3.86 -4.44 -21.87
CA ILE A 16 2.97 -3.87 -20.85
C ILE A 16 3.21 -4.72 -19.60
N LYS A 17 4.05 -4.20 -18.68
CA LYS A 17 4.24 -4.81 -17.36
C LYS A 17 3.05 -4.45 -16.49
N GLN A 18 2.52 -5.43 -15.75
CA GLN A 18 1.49 -5.17 -14.74
C GLN A 18 2.05 -4.18 -13.70
N PRO A 19 1.23 -3.21 -13.23
CA PRO A 19 1.64 -2.30 -12.18
C PRO A 19 1.92 -3.06 -10.87
N SER A 20 2.89 -2.61 -10.09
CA SER A 20 3.09 -3.14 -8.74
C SER A 20 1.97 -2.70 -7.80
N CYS A 21 1.77 -3.41 -6.68
CA CYS A 21 0.82 -2.97 -5.63
C CYS A 21 1.09 -1.54 -5.20
N LYS A 22 2.37 -1.16 -5.03
CA LYS A 22 2.75 0.22 -4.70
C LYS A 22 2.26 1.24 -5.74
N GLN A 23 2.45 0.96 -7.02
CA GLN A 23 1.97 1.84 -8.10
C GLN A 23 0.43 1.96 -8.13
N ILE A 24 -0.28 0.93 -7.68
CA ILE A 24 -1.75 0.94 -7.60
C ILE A 24 -2.24 1.77 -6.40
N ILE A 25 -1.60 1.64 -5.24
CA ILE A 25 -2.05 2.39 -4.05
C ILE A 25 -1.64 3.86 -4.09
N ASP A 26 -0.54 4.19 -4.79
CA ASP A 26 -0.03 5.56 -4.94
C ASP A 26 -0.96 6.45 -5.80
N ILE A 27 -1.90 5.88 -6.55
CA ILE A 27 -2.91 6.65 -7.31
C ILE A 27 -4.18 6.93 -6.50
N LEU A 28 -4.33 6.34 -5.31
CA LEU A 28 -5.51 6.55 -4.47
C LEU A 28 -5.42 7.92 -3.78
N PRO A 29 -6.51 8.70 -3.72
CA PRO A 29 -6.49 10.06 -3.18
C PRO A 29 -6.44 10.10 -1.64
N ASP A 30 -6.80 9.00 -0.98
CA ASP A 30 -6.89 8.88 0.47
C ASP A 30 -5.72 8.05 1.04
N PRO A 31 -5.38 8.19 2.33
CA PRO A 31 -4.42 7.33 3.02
C PRO A 31 -4.71 5.84 2.80
N PHE A 32 -3.71 5.09 2.35
CA PHE A 32 -3.80 3.66 2.11
C PHE A 32 -2.56 2.92 2.61
N VAL A 33 -2.78 1.83 3.34
CA VAL A 33 -1.74 0.98 3.91
C VAL A 33 -2.10 -0.50 3.74
N VAL A 34 -1.08 -1.33 3.51
CA VAL A 34 -1.17 -2.80 3.50
C VAL A 34 -0.47 -3.31 4.75
N ILE A 35 -1.17 -4.10 5.56
CA ILE A 35 -0.69 -4.63 6.84
C ILE A 35 -0.73 -6.16 6.77
N ASP A 36 0.27 -6.83 7.32
CA ASP A 36 0.31 -8.29 7.42
C ASP A 36 -0.35 -8.82 8.72
N ARG A 37 -0.23 -10.14 8.96
CA ARG A 37 -0.81 -10.79 10.15
C ARG A 37 -0.07 -10.49 11.45
N ASP A 38 1.16 -10.00 11.36
CA ASP A 38 1.98 -9.61 12.49
C ASP A 38 1.87 -8.09 12.75
N TYR A 39 0.82 -7.45 12.23
CA TYR A 39 0.54 -6.02 12.36
C TYR A 39 1.57 -5.10 11.69
N GLN A 40 2.47 -5.65 10.85
CA GLN A 40 3.53 -4.86 10.22
C GLN A 40 3.08 -4.25 8.91
N ILE A 41 3.50 -3.01 8.66
CA ILE A 41 3.21 -2.31 7.42
C ILE A 41 4.09 -2.85 6.29
N MET A 42 3.45 -3.46 5.29
CA MET A 42 4.09 -4.03 4.10
C MET A 42 4.20 -3.01 2.96
N SER A 43 3.28 -2.06 2.89
CA SER A 43 3.29 -0.99 1.89
C SER A 43 2.39 0.16 2.36
N ALA A 44 2.78 1.38 2.04
CA ALA A 44 1.96 2.57 2.26
C ALA A 44 2.02 3.49 1.03
N ASN A 45 0.94 4.22 0.78
CA ASN A 45 0.94 5.29 -0.21
C ASN A 45 1.47 6.60 0.38
N GLN A 46 1.70 7.58 -0.48
CA GLN A 46 2.19 8.90 -0.08
C GLN A 46 1.23 9.60 0.89
N GLN A 47 -0.08 9.49 0.66
CA GLN A 47 -1.12 10.12 1.48
C GLN A 47 -1.09 9.60 2.92
N TYR A 48 -0.85 8.30 3.11
CA TYR A 48 -0.69 7.71 4.45
C TYR A 48 0.54 8.26 5.17
N MET A 49 1.69 8.32 4.47
CA MET A 49 2.91 8.89 5.07
C MET A 49 2.71 10.36 5.48
N GLU A 50 2.12 11.17 4.60
CA GLU A 50 1.85 12.58 4.88
C GLU A 50 0.86 12.76 6.05
N HIS A 51 -0.20 11.94 6.10
CA HIS A 51 -1.20 11.98 7.16
C HIS A 51 -0.60 11.76 8.55
N TYR A 52 0.38 10.86 8.66
CA TYR A 52 1.06 10.53 9.92
C TYR A 52 2.44 11.18 10.08
N GLY A 53 2.80 12.15 9.23
CA GLY A 53 4.00 12.98 9.41
C GLY A 53 5.33 12.32 9.01
N TYR A 54 5.31 11.28 8.17
CA TYR A 54 6.52 10.63 7.65
C TYR A 54 6.92 11.18 6.29
N SER A 55 8.22 11.41 6.10
CA SER A 55 8.80 11.88 4.82
C SER A 55 9.58 10.80 4.07
N ASN A 56 9.92 9.69 4.73
CA ASN A 56 10.62 8.56 4.14
C ASN A 56 9.83 7.26 4.38
N ILE A 57 9.66 6.48 3.33
CA ILE A 57 8.96 5.19 3.38
C ILE A 57 9.70 4.15 4.25
N ASP A 58 11.03 4.24 4.32
CA ASP A 58 11.84 3.34 5.15
C ASP A 58 11.56 3.52 6.65
N ASP A 59 11.02 4.67 7.05
CA ASP A 59 10.59 4.93 8.43
C ASP A 59 9.20 4.37 8.74
N VAL A 60 8.53 3.72 7.78
CA VAL A 60 7.16 3.19 7.90
C VAL A 60 7.14 1.68 7.63
N ILE A 61 7.83 1.22 6.59
CA ILE A 61 7.82 -0.21 6.22
C ILE A 61 8.45 -1.06 7.32
N GLY A 62 7.76 -2.14 7.69
CA GLY A 62 8.16 -3.08 8.74
C GLY A 62 7.85 -2.62 10.16
N LYS A 63 7.41 -1.36 10.36
CA LYS A 63 6.88 -0.92 11.66
C LYS A 63 5.48 -1.46 11.90
N TYR A 64 5.08 -1.52 13.16
CA TYR A 64 3.73 -1.90 13.51
C TYR A 64 2.73 -0.79 13.18
N CYS A 65 1.57 -1.16 12.67
CA CYS A 65 0.54 -0.19 12.27
C CYS A 65 0.10 0.70 13.44
N TYR A 66 0.05 0.15 14.67
CA TYR A 66 -0.36 0.87 15.87
C TYR A 66 0.69 1.89 16.33
N GLU A 67 1.98 1.67 16.07
CA GLU A 67 3.05 2.64 16.35
C GLU A 67 2.97 3.84 15.41
N VAL A 68 2.67 3.58 14.14
CA VAL A 68 2.64 4.60 13.08
C VAL A 68 1.34 5.38 13.12
N SER A 69 0.18 4.71 13.20
CA SER A 69 -1.13 5.35 13.11
C SER A 69 -1.65 5.90 14.44
N HIS A 70 -1.30 5.28 15.57
CA HIS A 70 -1.84 5.66 16.89
C HIS A 70 -0.75 6.03 17.91
N HIS A 71 0.54 5.89 17.55
CA HIS A 71 1.67 6.20 18.43
C HIS A 71 1.65 5.46 19.78
N VAL A 72 1.21 4.20 19.74
CA VAL A 72 1.17 3.28 20.89
C VAL A 72 2.09 2.08 20.65
N ASP A 73 2.35 1.26 21.69
CA ASP A 73 3.34 0.17 21.67
C ASP A 73 2.73 -1.24 21.53
N SER A 74 1.41 -1.33 21.43
CA SER A 74 0.65 -2.58 21.29
C SER A 74 -0.66 -2.33 20.51
N PRO A 75 -1.34 -3.38 20.02
CA PRO A 75 -2.57 -3.24 19.25
C PRO A 75 -3.61 -2.31 19.87
N CYS A 76 -4.41 -1.63 19.03
CA CYS A 76 -5.36 -0.60 19.47
C CYS A 76 -6.36 -1.13 20.53
N SER A 77 -6.73 -2.42 20.45
CA SER A 77 -7.58 -3.14 21.41
C SER A 77 -7.07 -3.10 22.86
N GLN A 78 -5.76 -3.05 23.05
CA GLN A 78 -5.11 -2.99 24.35
C GLN A 78 -5.15 -1.58 24.97
N HIS A 79 -5.51 -0.57 24.16
CA HIS A 79 -5.64 0.82 24.56
C HIS A 79 -7.10 1.28 24.65
N GLY A 80 -8.05 0.34 24.60
CA GLY A 80 -9.49 0.63 24.72
C GLY A 80 -10.16 1.06 23.42
N GLU A 81 -9.46 0.98 22.29
CA GLU A 81 -10.01 1.23 20.96
C GLU A 81 -10.40 -0.07 20.26
N HIS A 82 -11.33 0.00 19.32
CA HIS A 82 -11.66 -1.16 18.51
C HIS A 82 -10.66 -1.31 17.36
N CYS A 83 -9.85 -2.37 17.36
CA CYS A 83 -8.89 -2.63 16.29
C CYS A 83 -9.60 -3.27 15.08
N PRO A 84 -9.68 -2.60 13.90
CA PRO A 84 -10.31 -3.20 12.72
C PRO A 84 -9.56 -4.44 12.23
N LEU A 85 -8.24 -4.51 12.44
CA LEU A 85 -7.42 -5.61 11.95
C LEU A 85 -7.74 -6.93 12.65
N GLU A 86 -8.02 -6.89 13.95
CA GLU A 86 -8.43 -8.08 14.73
C GLU A 86 -9.76 -8.63 14.22
N THR A 87 -10.74 -7.77 13.92
CA THR A 87 -12.01 -8.21 13.31
C THR A 87 -11.79 -8.91 11.97
N VAL A 88 -10.88 -8.39 11.14
CA VAL A 88 -10.53 -9.04 9.85
C VAL A 88 -9.87 -10.40 10.10
N PHE A 89 -9.00 -10.53 11.10
CA PHE A 89 -8.37 -11.81 11.43
C PHE A 89 -9.37 -12.86 11.93
N GLU A 90 -10.33 -12.44 12.73
CA GLU A 90 -11.37 -13.30 13.30
C GLU A 90 -12.41 -13.72 12.24
N THR A 91 -12.84 -12.78 11.40
CA THR A 91 -13.99 -12.98 10.50
C THR A 91 -13.60 -13.30 9.06
N GLY A 92 -12.43 -12.84 8.62
CA GLY A 92 -12.02 -12.87 7.22
C GLY A 92 -12.74 -11.85 6.32
N GLU A 93 -13.62 -11.02 6.87
CA GLU A 93 -14.46 -10.07 6.13
C GLU A 93 -13.90 -8.64 6.22
N ALA A 94 -14.23 -7.81 5.22
CA ALA A 94 -13.91 -6.39 5.26
C ALA A 94 -14.69 -5.70 6.39
N THR A 95 -14.01 -4.82 7.14
CA THR A 95 -14.61 -4.08 8.25
C THR A 95 -14.37 -2.58 8.10
N GLN A 96 -15.23 -1.79 8.72
CA GLN A 96 -15.12 -0.34 8.80
C GLN A 96 -15.38 0.09 10.24
N VAL A 97 -14.51 0.97 10.75
CA VAL A 97 -14.62 1.54 12.10
C VAL A 97 -14.52 3.05 12.00
N MET A 98 -15.07 3.77 12.99
CA MET A 98 -14.70 5.16 13.19
C MET A 98 -13.50 5.19 14.14
N HIS A 99 -12.40 5.76 13.66
CA HIS A 99 -11.19 6.03 14.44
C HIS A 99 -11.33 7.39 15.12
#